data_AF-A0A8J5MMT8-F1
#
_entry.id   AF-A0A8J5MMT8-F1
#
_cell.length_a   1.000
_cell.length_b   1.000
_cell.length_c   1.000
_cell.angle_alpha   90.00
_cell.angle_beta   90.00
_cell.angle_gamma   90.00
#
_symmetry.space_group_name_H-M   'P 1'
#
loop_
_entity.id
_entity.type
_entity.pdbx_description
1 polymer ?
#
loop_
_entity_poly.entity_id
_entity_poly.type
_entity_poly.pdbx_seq_one_letter_code
_entity_poly.pdbx_strand_id
1 'polypeptide(L)'
;MLTSLISSLNKRFIDMASAILQKTWILNFKLWPAEYSGNEDFGDSAVKALAQALEKTLMEAEVNPTLVEDEWTVLKSYIYKTSSADAERGFSQVKLIKTDWRSRLTDDHLTDLMVVQLQTECVGNFNPDKAIARFLTTGARHVDGCTHTAGCSTVEDLDNNNELNEEHVQEMLVQMQ
;
A
#
# COMPACT_ATOMS: atom_id res chain seq x y z
N MET A 1 -34.26 2.69 36.21
CA MET A 1 -34.24 1.53 35.29
C MET A 1 -32.84 1.28 34.73
N LEU A 2 -32.14 2.28 34.19
CA LEU A 2 -30.75 2.13 33.74
C LEU A 2 -29.78 1.77 34.88
N THR A 3 -29.97 2.39 36.06
CA THR A 3 -29.17 2.10 37.26
C THR A 3 -29.31 0.66 37.74
N SER A 4 -30.51 0.07 37.67
CA SER A 4 -30.73 -1.32 38.07
C SER A 4 -30.10 -2.30 37.07
N LEU A 5 -30.17 -2.01 35.76
CA LEU A 5 -29.50 -2.81 34.73
C LEU A 5 -27.97 -2.78 34.91
N ILE A 6 -27.40 -1.59 35.12
CA ILE A 6 -25.96 -1.42 35.36
C ILE A 6 -25.52 -2.19 36.62
N SER A 7 -26.30 -2.12 37.71
CA SER A 7 -26.02 -2.91 38.91
C SER A 7 -26.11 -4.42 38.68
N SER A 8 -27.08 -4.90 37.89
CA SER A 8 -27.22 -6.33 37.57
C SER A 8 -26.08 -6.83 36.67
N LEU A 9 -25.66 -6.03 35.69
CA LEU A 9 -24.53 -6.35 34.82
C LEU A 9 -23.21 -6.33 35.60
N ASN A 10 -22.96 -5.29 36.40
CA ASN A 10 -21.77 -5.24 37.24
C ASN A 10 -21.74 -6.44 38.19
N LYS A 11 -22.84 -6.78 38.86
CA LYS A 11 -22.86 -7.95 39.76
C LYS A 11 -22.55 -9.28 39.04
N ARG A 12 -22.93 -9.41 37.77
CA ARG A 12 -22.71 -10.63 36.98
C ARG A 12 -21.31 -10.71 36.34
N PHE A 13 -20.71 -9.56 36.04
CA PHE A 13 -19.48 -9.48 35.26
C PHE A 13 -18.29 -8.86 36.00
N ILE A 14 -18.42 -8.52 37.30
CA ILE A 14 -17.36 -7.82 38.05
C ILE A 14 -16.03 -8.58 38.05
N ASP A 15 -16.08 -9.92 38.17
CA ASP A 15 -14.91 -10.78 38.20
C ASP A 15 -14.32 -11.03 36.79
N MET A 16 -15.18 -11.04 35.77
CA MET A 16 -14.78 -11.21 34.37
C MET A 16 -14.18 -9.92 33.79
N ALA A 17 -14.69 -8.77 34.23
CA ALA A 17 -14.37 -7.47 33.65
C ALA A 17 -13.00 -6.93 34.08
N SER A 18 -12.44 -7.38 35.20
CA SER A 18 -11.20 -6.80 35.73
C SER A 18 -9.94 -7.57 35.35
N ALA A 19 -9.96 -8.90 35.29
CA ALA A 19 -8.75 -9.69 35.05
C ALA A 19 -8.62 -10.17 33.59
N ILE A 20 -9.69 -10.75 33.03
CA ILE A 20 -9.69 -11.33 31.68
C ILE A 20 -9.74 -10.21 30.64
N LEU A 21 -10.66 -9.25 30.81
CA LEU A 21 -10.82 -8.15 29.84
C LEU A 21 -9.58 -7.25 29.75
N GLN A 22 -8.87 -7.05 30.86
CA GLN A 22 -7.60 -6.33 30.82
C GLN A 22 -6.60 -7.11 29.97
N LYS A 23 -6.43 -8.42 30.19
CA LYS A 23 -5.48 -9.27 29.45
C LYS A 23 -5.84 -9.48 27.98
N THR A 24 -7.11 -9.31 27.57
CA THR A 24 -7.50 -9.31 26.15
C THR A 24 -6.97 -8.14 25.34
N TRP A 25 -6.21 -7.20 25.94
CA TRP A 25 -5.48 -6.17 25.19
C TRP A 25 -4.57 -6.78 24.11
N ILE A 26 -4.13 -8.03 24.26
CA ILE A 26 -3.34 -8.75 23.26
C ILE A 26 -4.04 -8.93 21.91
N LEU A 27 -5.37 -8.86 21.87
CA LEU A 27 -6.16 -8.96 20.64
C LEU A 27 -6.20 -7.64 19.85
N ASN A 28 -5.66 -6.56 20.41
CA ASN A 28 -5.58 -5.27 19.74
C ASN A 28 -4.30 -5.16 18.91
N PHE A 29 -4.38 -5.64 17.67
CA PHE A 29 -3.26 -5.61 16.72
C PHE A 29 -2.75 -4.21 16.35
N LYS A 30 -3.49 -3.13 16.65
CA LYS A 30 -3.01 -1.75 16.44
C LYS A 30 -1.98 -1.32 17.49
N LEU A 31 -1.99 -1.95 18.65
CA LEU A 31 -1.05 -1.71 19.75
C LEU A 31 0.06 -2.78 19.78
N TRP A 32 0.09 -3.63 18.75
CA TRP A 32 0.96 -4.77 18.62
C TRP A 32 2.14 -4.45 17.71
N PRO A 33 3.34 -4.68 18.20
CA PRO A 33 4.12 -3.74 19.00
C PRO A 33 4.63 -2.58 18.13
N ALA A 34 4.50 -1.38 18.68
CA ALA A 34 5.40 -0.30 18.34
C ALA A 34 6.81 -0.67 18.84
N GLU A 35 7.74 -0.79 17.90
CA GLU A 35 9.20 -0.91 18.05
C GLU A 35 9.72 -1.09 19.49
N TYR A 36 10.19 -2.29 19.82
CA TYR A 36 11.06 -2.62 20.97
C TYR A 36 10.92 -1.73 22.21
N SER A 37 9.70 -1.48 22.67
CA SER A 37 9.44 -0.60 23.81
C SER A 37 9.69 -1.32 25.13
N GLY A 38 10.93 -1.76 25.39
CA GLY A 38 11.47 -2.18 26.70
C GLY A 38 10.76 -3.31 27.46
N ASN A 39 9.59 -3.75 27.00
CA ASN A 39 8.79 -4.82 27.58
C ASN A 39 9.16 -6.11 26.85
N GLU A 40 10.10 -6.85 27.44
CA GLU A 40 10.56 -8.16 26.98
C GLU A 40 9.43 -9.21 26.93
N ASP A 41 8.36 -8.98 27.67
CA ASP A 41 7.28 -9.95 27.92
C ASP A 41 6.30 -10.10 26.75
N PHE A 42 6.24 -9.18 25.77
CA PHE A 42 5.48 -9.35 24.51
C PHE A 42 4.03 -9.91 24.60
N GLY A 43 3.35 -9.71 25.73
CA GLY A 43 2.04 -10.32 25.97
C GLY A 43 2.06 -11.80 26.36
N ASP A 44 3.23 -12.42 26.56
CA ASP A 44 3.41 -13.80 27.04
C ASP A 44 2.77 -13.99 28.42
N SER A 45 2.97 -13.06 29.37
CA SER A 45 2.28 -13.06 30.66
C SER A 45 0.75 -12.91 30.54
N ALA A 46 0.28 -12.18 29.52
CA ALA A 46 -1.16 -12.02 29.27
C ALA A 46 -1.77 -13.30 28.69
N VAL A 47 -1.10 -13.93 27.71
CA VAL A 47 -1.50 -15.21 27.12
C VAL A 47 -1.51 -16.32 28.17
N LYS A 48 -0.44 -16.44 28.96
CA LYS A 48 -0.34 -17.41 30.05
C LYS A 48 -1.45 -17.27 31.07
N ALA A 49 -1.73 -16.04 31.49
CA ALA A 49 -2.78 -15.79 32.47
C ALA A 49 -4.20 -15.97 31.88
N LEU A 50 -4.39 -15.76 30.57
CA LEU A 50 -5.64 -16.11 29.89
C LEU A 50 -5.81 -17.61 29.75
N ALA A 51 -4.75 -18.34 29.39
CA ALA A 51 -4.74 -19.80 29.32
C ALA A 51 -5.08 -20.44 30.68
N GLN A 52 -4.53 -19.91 31.77
CA GLN A 52 -4.86 -20.33 33.14
C GLN A 52 -6.30 -19.98 33.53
N ALA A 53 -6.76 -18.76 33.23
CA ALA A 53 -8.13 -18.33 33.58
C ALA A 53 -9.22 -19.11 32.82
N LEU A 54 -8.91 -19.58 31.60
CA LEU A 54 -9.82 -20.32 30.73
C LEU A 54 -9.56 -21.83 30.73
N GLU A 55 -8.64 -22.31 31.56
CA GLU A 55 -8.17 -23.70 31.57
C GLU A 55 -9.33 -24.70 31.64
N LYS A 56 -10.29 -24.46 32.54
CA LYS A 56 -11.49 -25.29 32.67
C LYS A 56 -12.29 -25.37 31.37
N THR A 57 -12.50 -24.23 30.72
CA THR A 57 -13.25 -24.14 29.46
C THR A 57 -12.48 -24.77 28.30
N LEU A 58 -11.15 -24.66 28.30
CA LEU A 58 -10.27 -25.24 27.29
C LEU A 58 -10.26 -26.77 27.39
N MET A 59 -10.19 -27.32 28.61
CA MET A 59 -10.29 -28.77 28.84
C MET A 59 -11.66 -29.32 28.44
N GLU A 60 -12.75 -28.58 28.72
CA GLU A 60 -14.10 -28.93 28.25
C GLU A 60 -14.20 -28.96 26.72
N ALA A 61 -13.39 -28.15 26.03
CA ALA A 61 -13.30 -28.08 24.57
C ALA A 61 -12.23 -29.00 23.95
N GLU A 62 -11.63 -29.91 24.75
CA GLU A 62 -10.55 -30.82 24.31
C GLU A 62 -9.29 -30.10 23.79
N VAL A 63 -9.06 -28.85 24.21
CA VAL A 63 -7.90 -28.05 23.84
C VAL A 63 -6.85 -28.13 24.94
N ASN A 64 -5.61 -28.47 24.58
CA ASN A 64 -4.51 -28.55 25.54
C ASN A 64 -4.01 -27.14 25.90
N PRO A 65 -4.15 -26.70 27.18
CA PRO A 65 -3.75 -25.35 27.60
C PRO A 65 -2.24 -25.11 27.52
N THR A 66 -1.40 -26.16 27.53
CA THR A 66 0.05 -25.99 27.40
C THR A 66 0.47 -25.64 25.97
N LEU A 67 -0.30 -26.10 24.97
CA LEU A 67 0.01 -25.86 23.55
C LEU A 67 -0.28 -24.40 23.15
N VAL A 68 -1.15 -23.70 23.88
CA VAL A 68 -1.52 -22.31 23.60
C VAL A 68 -0.30 -21.38 23.63
N GLU A 69 0.65 -21.63 24.54
CA GLU A 69 1.91 -20.85 24.63
C GLU A 69 2.85 -21.15 23.43
N ASP A 70 2.83 -22.38 22.91
CA ASP A 70 3.62 -22.79 21.75
C ASP A 70 3.05 -22.17 20.45
N GLU A 71 1.74 -22.27 20.23
CA GLU A 71 1.04 -21.67 19.08
C GLU A 71 1.23 -20.15 19.05
N TRP A 72 1.20 -19.55 20.24
CA TRP A 72 1.49 -18.14 20.42
C TRP A 72 2.91 -17.78 19.94
N THR A 73 3.89 -18.61 20.27
CA THR A 73 5.27 -18.44 19.82
C THR A 73 5.42 -18.59 18.30
N VAL A 74 4.70 -19.53 17.70
CA VAL A 74 4.65 -19.70 16.24
C VAL A 74 4.06 -18.46 15.57
N LEU A 75 2.95 -17.93 16.08
CA LEU A 75 2.31 -16.71 15.57
C LEU A 75 3.27 -15.52 15.60
N LYS A 76 3.97 -15.32 16.73
CA LYS A 76 5.02 -14.28 16.85
C LYS A 76 6.03 -14.41 15.72
N SER A 77 6.53 -15.62 15.47
CA SER A 77 7.53 -15.87 14.42
C SER A 77 7.01 -15.51 13.01
N TYR A 78 5.75 -15.76 12.71
CA TYR A 78 5.15 -15.48 11.41
C TYR A 78 4.97 -13.97 11.16
N ILE A 79 4.49 -13.25 12.18
CA ILE A 79 4.30 -11.79 12.12
C ILE A 79 5.64 -11.09 11.86
N TYR A 80 6.70 -11.49 12.55
CA TYR A 80 8.01 -10.85 12.42
C TYR A 80 8.76 -11.19 11.13
N LYS A 81 8.61 -12.42 10.61
CA LYS A 81 9.24 -12.81 9.35
C LYS A 81 8.63 -12.10 8.14
N THR A 82 7.30 -11.96 8.12
CA THR A 82 6.56 -11.43 6.96
C THR A 82 6.60 -9.90 6.90
N SER A 83 6.59 -9.22 8.05
CA SER A 83 6.42 -7.76 8.10
C SER A 83 7.61 -6.97 7.54
N SER A 84 8.85 -7.44 7.74
CA SER A 84 10.04 -6.65 7.38
C SER A 84 10.64 -7.04 6.03
N ALA A 85 10.91 -8.33 5.78
CA ALA A 85 11.69 -8.74 4.61
C ALA A 85 10.89 -8.68 3.29
N ASP A 86 9.65 -9.15 3.29
CA ASP A 86 8.83 -9.20 2.08
C ASP A 86 8.29 -7.82 1.70
N ALA A 87 7.96 -7.00 2.70
CA ALA A 87 7.62 -5.59 2.49
C ALA A 87 8.80 -4.80 1.91
N GLU A 88 10.01 -4.95 2.47
CA GLU A 88 11.21 -4.25 2.00
C GLU A 88 11.61 -4.67 0.57
N ARG A 89 11.45 -5.95 0.23
CA ARG A 89 11.60 -6.44 -1.15
C ARG A 89 10.58 -5.81 -2.09
N GLY A 90 9.30 -5.76 -1.70
CA GLY A 90 8.25 -5.11 -2.48
C GLY A 90 8.51 -3.63 -2.74
N PHE A 91 8.87 -2.87 -1.69
CA PHE A 91 9.23 -1.46 -1.82
C PHE A 91 10.48 -1.24 -2.67
N SER A 92 11.46 -2.14 -2.61
CA SER A 92 12.65 -2.09 -3.45
C SER A 92 12.31 -2.25 -4.94
N GLN A 93 11.44 -3.20 -5.28
CA GLN A 93 10.99 -3.39 -6.67
C GLN A 93 10.22 -2.16 -7.19
N VAL A 94 9.32 -1.59 -6.38
CA VAL A 94 8.60 -0.37 -6.72
C VAL A 94 9.57 0.80 -6.91
N LYS A 95 10.61 0.89 -6.07
CA LYS A 95 11.64 1.93 -6.20
C LYS A 95 12.41 1.78 -7.51
N LEU A 96 12.76 0.56 -7.92
CA LEU A 96 13.43 0.30 -9.21
C LEU A 96 12.55 0.71 -10.39
N ILE A 97 11.29 0.27 -10.45
CA ILE A 97 10.34 0.63 -11.51
C ILE A 97 10.17 2.15 -11.59
N LYS A 98 9.94 2.80 -10.44
CA LYS A 98 9.73 4.24 -10.36
C LYS A 98 10.99 5.03 -10.69
N THR A 99 12.17 4.46 -10.49
CA THR A 99 13.45 5.08 -10.87
C THR A 99 13.66 4.93 -12.36
N ASP A 100 13.44 3.75 -12.93
CA ASP A 100 13.50 3.50 -14.38
C ASP A 100 12.60 4.47 -15.15
N TRP A 101 11.34 4.65 -14.73
CA TRP A 101 10.43 5.59 -15.36
C TRP A 101 10.90 7.05 -15.30
N ARG A 102 11.65 7.44 -14.27
CA ARG A 102 12.21 8.80 -14.17
C ARG A 102 13.52 8.97 -14.93
N SER A 103 14.29 7.90 -15.05
CA SER A 103 15.58 7.89 -15.74
C SER A 103 15.43 7.64 -17.24
N ARG A 104 14.27 7.13 -17.69
CA ARG A 104 13.90 7.02 -19.09
C ARG A 104 13.49 8.38 -19.66
N LEU A 105 14.50 9.17 -20.01
CA LEU A 105 14.33 10.28 -20.93
C LEU A 105 14.23 9.68 -22.34
N THR A 106 13.04 9.71 -22.94
CA THR A 106 12.86 9.27 -24.33
C THR A 106 13.60 10.21 -25.28
N ASP A 107 13.93 9.75 -26.49
CA ASP A 107 14.61 10.57 -27.51
C ASP A 107 13.82 11.84 -27.85
N ASP A 108 12.48 11.75 -27.85
CA ASP A 108 11.58 12.89 -28.00
C ASP A 108 11.76 13.92 -26.89
N HIS A 109 11.84 13.47 -25.63
CA HIS A 109 12.05 14.37 -24.49
C HIS A 109 13.46 14.96 -24.45
N LEU A 110 14.47 14.22 -24.92
CA LEU A 110 15.83 14.76 -25.08
C LEU A 110 15.86 15.84 -26.16
N THR A 111 15.19 15.61 -27.29
CA THR A 111 15.08 16.57 -28.39
C THR A 111 14.38 17.84 -27.92
N ASP A 112 13.25 17.73 -27.22
CA ASP A 112 12.54 18.87 -26.65
C ASP A 112 13.40 19.65 -25.64
N LEU A 113 14.16 18.96 -24.78
CA LEU A 113 15.09 19.61 -23.84
C LEU A 113 16.25 20.31 -24.56
N MET A 114 16.77 19.73 -25.63
CA MET A 114 17.81 20.37 -26.46
C MET A 114 17.25 21.61 -27.17
N VAL A 115 16.01 21.55 -27.67
CA VAL A 115 15.31 22.71 -28.23
C VAL A 115 15.19 23.81 -27.17
N VAL A 116 14.76 23.48 -25.95
CA VAL A 116 14.69 24.44 -24.85
C VAL A 116 16.08 25.02 -24.54
N GLN A 117 17.13 24.20 -24.45
CA GLN A 117 18.48 24.70 -24.15
C GLN A 117 19.08 25.59 -25.25
N LEU A 118 18.79 25.30 -26.52
CA LEU A 118 19.38 25.99 -27.67
C LEU A 118 18.57 27.21 -28.13
N GLN A 119 17.26 27.18 -27.98
CA GLN A 119 16.37 28.24 -28.48
C GLN A 119 15.91 29.22 -27.39
N THR A 120 16.13 28.89 -26.10
CA THR A 120 15.81 29.83 -25.02
C THR A 120 16.89 30.89 -24.93
N GLU A 121 16.48 32.15 -25.03
CA GLU A 121 17.35 33.30 -24.75
C GLU A 121 17.88 33.21 -23.31
N CYS A 122 19.12 33.65 -23.07
CA CYS A 122 19.68 33.70 -21.71
C CYS A 122 18.71 34.38 -20.74
N VAL A 123 18.60 33.88 -19.50
CA VAL A 123 17.58 34.29 -18.52
C VAL A 123 17.43 35.81 -18.33
N GLY A 124 18.50 36.60 -18.56
CA GLY A 124 18.46 38.06 -18.49
C GLY A 124 17.68 38.77 -19.61
N ASN A 125 17.52 38.12 -20.77
CA ASN A 125 16.77 38.65 -21.91
C ASN A 125 15.43 37.95 -22.15
N PHE A 126 15.11 36.93 -21.36
CA PHE A 126 13.85 36.20 -21.49
C PHE A 126 12.65 37.13 -21.27
N ASN A 127 11.74 37.20 -22.25
CA ASN A 127 10.51 37.98 -22.15
C ASN A 127 9.31 37.08 -21.75
N PRO A 128 8.83 37.14 -20.51
CA PRO A 128 7.74 36.29 -20.03
C PRO A 128 6.36 36.71 -20.57
N ASP A 129 6.19 37.96 -21.03
CA ASP A 129 4.88 38.52 -21.36
C ASP A 129 4.22 37.80 -22.54
N LYS A 130 5.02 37.29 -23.49
CA LYS A 130 4.52 36.49 -24.61
C LYS A 130 3.92 35.16 -24.13
N ALA A 131 4.57 34.50 -23.17
CA ALA A 131 4.08 33.24 -22.61
C ALA A 131 2.83 33.47 -21.73
N ILE A 132 2.82 34.54 -20.95
CA ILE A 132 1.67 34.95 -20.13
C ILE A 132 0.47 35.26 -21.03
N ALA A 133 0.66 36.04 -22.11
CA ALA A 133 -0.39 36.35 -23.07
C ALA A 133 -0.96 35.06 -23.70
N ARG A 134 -0.10 34.11 -24.09
CA ARG A 134 -0.52 32.81 -24.63
C ARG A 134 -1.30 31.98 -23.60
N PHE A 135 -0.85 31.94 -22.35
CA PHE A 135 -1.53 31.20 -21.28
C PHE A 135 -2.92 31.78 -20.99
N LEU A 136 -3.03 33.11 -20.91
CA LEU A 136 -4.29 33.80 -20.67
C LEU A 136 -5.28 33.68 -21.84
N THR A 137 -4.78 33.63 -23.08
CA THR A 137 -5.62 33.40 -24.28
C THR A 137 -6.02 31.93 -24.45
N THR A 138 -5.21 30.99 -23.98
CA THR A 138 -5.50 29.53 -24.01
C THR A 138 -6.52 29.12 -22.91
N GLY A 139 -6.87 30.03 -21.99
CA GLY A 139 -7.91 29.83 -20.97
C GLY A 139 -9.33 29.67 -21.53
N ALA A 140 -9.54 29.94 -22.83
CA ALA A 140 -10.71 29.44 -23.54
C ALA A 140 -10.53 27.94 -23.77
N ARG A 141 -10.82 27.14 -22.73
CA ARG A 141 -10.92 25.69 -22.85
C ARG A 141 -11.82 25.39 -24.05
N HIS A 142 -11.28 24.71 -25.05
CA HIS A 142 -12.06 24.15 -26.14
C HIS A 142 -13.10 23.20 -25.52
N VAL A 143 -14.36 23.65 -25.49
CA VAL A 143 -15.51 22.83 -25.14
C VAL A 143 -16.08 22.27 -26.44
N ASP A 144 -16.19 20.95 -26.44
CA ASP A 144 -16.90 20.07 -27.34
C ASP A 144 -16.36 19.80 -28.75
N GLY A 145 -16.26 18.49 -29.01
CA GLY A 145 -17.12 17.89 -30.01
C GLY A 145 -16.34 17.26 -31.15
N CYS A 146 -16.22 15.93 -31.11
CA CYS A 146 -15.96 15.18 -32.34
C CYS A 146 -17.10 15.44 -33.32
N THR A 147 -16.87 16.33 -34.29
CA THR A 147 -17.65 16.39 -35.53
C THR A 147 -16.66 16.31 -36.70
N HIS A 148 -16.58 15.10 -37.24
CA HIS A 148 -16.03 14.84 -38.56
C HIS A 148 -16.72 15.77 -39.58
N THR A 149 -15.96 16.66 -40.23
CA THR A 149 -15.98 16.85 -41.69
C THR A 149 -14.96 17.89 -42.17
N ALA A 150 -14.10 17.42 -43.07
CA ALA A 150 -13.52 18.10 -44.23
C ALA A 150 -12.46 19.21 -44.05
N GLY A 151 -11.19 18.77 -44.12
CA GLY A 151 -10.29 19.20 -45.19
C GLY A 151 -9.13 20.12 -44.81
N CYS A 152 -7.91 19.58 -44.72
CA CYS A 152 -6.73 20.08 -45.46
C CYS A 152 -5.50 19.17 -45.28
N SER A 153 -5.05 18.58 -46.40
CA SER A 153 -3.71 18.04 -46.73
C SER A 153 -3.23 16.72 -46.08
N THR A 154 -3.51 15.66 -46.83
CA THR A 154 -2.81 14.37 -47.00
C THR A 154 -1.58 14.09 -46.15
N VAL A 155 -1.82 13.20 -45.18
CA VAL A 155 -0.86 12.25 -44.62
C VAL A 155 -0.50 11.25 -45.74
N GLU A 156 0.79 11.12 -46.07
CA GLU A 156 1.28 9.88 -46.69
C GLU A 156 1.49 8.87 -45.57
N ASP A 157 0.87 7.71 -45.79
CA ASP A 157 0.76 6.56 -44.92
C ASP A 157 2.09 6.10 -44.32
N LEU A 158 2.07 5.70 -43.05
CA LEU A 158 2.58 4.41 -42.56
C LEU A 158 2.20 4.27 -41.07
N ASP A 159 0.92 4.01 -40.82
CA ASP A 159 0.54 3.21 -39.66
C ASP A 159 0.93 1.76 -39.99
N ASN A 160 1.86 1.20 -39.22
CA ASN A 160 2.08 -0.24 -39.21
C ASN A 160 2.24 -0.70 -37.76
N ASN A 161 1.08 -0.99 -37.18
CA ASN A 161 0.79 -2.16 -36.34
C ASN A 161 1.90 -2.64 -35.41
N ASN A 162 1.72 -2.40 -34.11
CA ASN A 162 2.22 -3.31 -33.09
C ASN A 162 1.12 -3.60 -32.07
N GLU A 163 0.04 -4.23 -32.55
CA GLU A 163 -0.73 -5.12 -31.69
C GLU A 163 0.19 -6.28 -31.31
N LEU A 164 0.62 -6.28 -30.05
CA LEU A 164 1.31 -7.40 -29.44
C LEU A 164 0.34 -8.57 -29.37
N ASN A 165 0.42 -9.46 -30.37
CA ASN A 165 -0.35 -10.69 -30.40
C ASN A 165 -0.08 -11.51 -29.13
N GLU A 166 -1.11 -11.81 -28.36
CA GLU A 166 -1.05 -12.58 -27.10
C GLU A 166 -0.39 -13.97 -27.24
N GLU A 167 -0.28 -14.49 -28.46
CA GLU A 167 0.44 -15.73 -28.77
C GLU A 167 1.95 -15.65 -28.48
N HIS A 168 2.60 -14.50 -28.68
CA HIS A 168 4.03 -14.34 -28.41
C HIS A 168 4.36 -14.37 -26.91
N VAL A 169 3.40 -13.97 -26.07
CA VAL A 169 3.54 -14.02 -24.61
C VAL A 169 3.39 -15.45 -24.09
N GLN A 170 2.57 -16.27 -24.77
CA GLN A 170 2.42 -17.70 -24.46
C GLN A 170 3.65 -18.53 -24.85
N GLU A 171 4.30 -18.26 -25.99
CA GLU A 171 5.51 -18.97 -26.39
C GLU A 171 6.72 -18.67 -25.48
N MET A 172 6.82 -17.44 -24.93
CA MET A 172 7.86 -17.10 -23.96
C MET A 172 7.69 -17.83 -22.61
N LEU A 173 6.47 -18.22 -22.23
CA LEU A 173 6.22 -18.95 -20.99
C LEU A 173 6.56 -20.44 -21.08
N VAL A 174 6.50 -21.03 -22.28
CA VAL A 174 6.83 -22.46 -22.50
C VAL A 174 8.35 -22.70 -22.55
N GLN A 175 9.14 -21.71 -22.95
CA GLN A 175 10.61 -21.81 -22.99
C GLN A 175 11.29 -21.69 -21.62
N MET A 176 10.52 -21.48 -20.56
CA MET A 176 11.02 -21.22 -19.20
C MET A 176 10.59 -22.29 -18.18
N GLN A 177 10.25 -23.49 -18.67
CA GLN A 177 10.04 -24.73 -17.90
C GLN A 177 10.94 -25.83 -18.46
#